data_AF-A0A2G1BQD8-F1
#
_entry.id   AF-A0A2G1BQD8-F1
#
_cell.length_a   1.000
_cell.length_b   1.000
_cell.length_c   1.000
_cell.angle_alpha   90.00
_cell.angle_beta   90.00
_cell.angle_gamma   90.00
#
_symmetry.space_group_name_H-M   'P 1'
#
loop_
_entity.id
_entity.type
_entity.pdbx_description
1 polymer ?
#
loop_
_entity_poly.entity_id
_entity_poly.type
_entity_poly.pdbx_seq_one_letter_code
_entity_poly.pdbx_strand_id
1 'polypeptide(L)' 'MTNKDLLNVVKNYGSPVYVYDADTITAQYNRLTNAFKSVKQLRLNYAVKALSNLSVLQHLKGLGSGLDT' A
#
# COMPACT_ATOMS: atom_id res chain seq x y z
N MET A 1 -8.02 8.13 -8.57
CA MET A 1 -7.24 9.38 -8.71
C MET A 1 -7.27 9.86 -10.15
N THR A 2 -7.54 11.14 -10.41
CA THR A 2 -7.59 11.74 -11.76
C THR A 2 -6.35 12.61 -12.04
N ASN A 3 -6.13 12.96 -13.31
CA ASN A 3 -5.03 13.88 -13.68
C ASN A 3 -5.16 15.26 -13.02
N LYS A 4 -6.39 15.73 -12.79
CA LYS A 4 -6.63 17.00 -12.11
C LYS A 4 -6.19 16.95 -10.65
N ASP A 5 -6.42 15.82 -9.98
CA ASP A 5 -5.96 15.61 -8.59
C ASP A 5 -4.43 15.63 -8.53
N LEU A 6 -3.75 14.96 -9.47
CA LEU A 6 -2.29 14.94 -9.56
C LEU A 6 -1.69 16.35 -9.77
N LEU A 7 -2.28 17.15 -10.66
CA LEU A 7 -1.84 18.53 -10.87
C LEU A 7 -2.05 19.40 -9.62
N ASN A 8 -3.15 19.18 -8.88
CA ASN A 8 -3.40 19.87 -7.62
C ASN A 8 -2.37 19.47 -6.54
N VAL A 9 -1.98 18.20 -6.46
CA VAL A 9 -0.92 17.74 -5.56
C VAL A 9 0.39 18.47 -5.89
N VAL A 10 0.79 18.52 -7.16
CA VAL A 10 2.01 19.25 -7.58
C VAL A 10 1.93 20.73 -7.22
N LYS A 11 0.77 21.37 -7.41
CA LYS A 11 0.57 22.78 -7.04
C LYS A 11 0.74 23.02 -5.54
N ASN A 12 0.30 22.09 -4.70
CA ASN A 12 0.32 22.22 -3.25
C ASN A 12 1.65 21.79 -2.61
N TYR A 13 2.33 20.79 -3.17
CA TYR A 13 3.49 20.13 -2.56
C TYR A 13 4.79 20.22 -3.38
N GLY A 14 4.73 20.77 -4.59
CA GLY A 14 5.87 20.89 -5.50
C GLY A 14 6.15 19.62 -6.31
N SER A 15 7.18 19.68 -7.16
CA SER A 15 7.62 18.58 -8.02
C SER A 15 9.16 18.44 -7.95
N PRO A 16 9.72 17.21 -7.98
CA PRO A 16 9.02 15.93 -8.10
C PRO A 16 8.32 15.49 -6.81
N VAL A 17 7.18 14.81 -6.93
CA VAL A 17 6.40 14.28 -5.80
C VAL A 17 5.91 12.87 -6.10
N TYR A 18 6.04 11.98 -5.11
CA TYR A 18 5.47 10.63 -5.16
C TYR A 18 4.05 10.64 -4.57
N VAL A 19 3.13 9.93 -5.22
CA VAL A 19 1.76 9.77 -4.75
C VAL A 19 1.44 8.27 -4.67
N TYR A 20 1.01 7.81 -3.50
CA TYR A 20 0.61 6.43 -3.27
C TYR A 20 -0.92 6.35 -3.14
N ASP A 21 -1.53 5.40 -3.83
CA ASP A 21 -2.97 5.17 -3.79
C ASP A 21 -3.29 4.03 -2.79
N ALA A 22 -3.94 4.37 -1.68
CA ALA A 22 -4.23 3.43 -0.60
C ALA A 22 -5.23 2.34 -1.03
N ASP A 23 -6.20 2.66 -1.89
CA ASP A 23 -7.18 1.69 -2.40
C ASP A 23 -6.50 0.66 -3.28
N THR A 24 -5.52 1.08 -4.09
CA THR A 24 -4.70 0.17 -4.89
C THR A 24 -3.91 -0.79 -3.99
N ILE A 25 -3.28 -0.29 -2.92
CA ILE A 25 -2.55 -1.14 -1.95
C ILE A 25 -3.49 -2.15 -1.30
N THR A 26 -4.67 -1.70 -0.84
CA THR A 26 -5.70 -2.56 -0.26
C THR A 26 -6.19 -3.63 -1.23
N ALA A 27 -6.46 -3.25 -2.48
CA ALA A 27 -6.91 -4.19 -3.51
C ALA A 27 -5.86 -5.28 -3.76
N GLN A 28 -4.57 -4.94 -3.79
CA GLN A 28 -3.50 -5.93 -3.96
C GLN A 28 -3.35 -6.86 -2.75
N TYR A 29 -3.42 -6.31 -1.53
CA TYR A 29 -3.42 -7.12 -0.30
C TYR A 29 -4.59 -8.13 -0.30
N ASN A 30 -5.79 -7.67 -0.62
CA ASN A 30 -6.98 -8.51 -0.68
C ASN A 30 -6.88 -9.55 -1.79
N ARG A 31 -6.36 -9.18 -2.97
CA ARG A 31 -6.13 -10.11 -4.08
C ARG A 31 -5.21 -11.26 -3.65
N LEU A 32 -4.11 -10.94 -2.97
CA LEU A 32 -3.17 -11.94 -2.47
C LEU A 32 -3.80 -12.82 -1.39
N THR A 33 -4.46 -12.21 -0.41
CA THR A 33 -5.17 -12.92 0.67
C THR A 33 -6.20 -13.90 0.11
N ASN A 34 -7.01 -13.45 -0.86
CA ASN A 34 -8.04 -14.27 -1.51
C ASN A 34 -7.45 -15.43 -2.32
N ALA A 35 -6.28 -15.27 -2.93
CA ALA A 35 -5.61 -16.34 -3.66
C ALA A 35 -5.23 -17.52 -2.74
N PHE A 36 -5.04 -17.26 -1.45
CA PHE A 36 -4.72 -18.25 -0.43
C PHE A 36 -5.91 -18.61 0.47
N LYS A 37 -7.16 -18.38 0.03
CA LYS A 37 -8.38 -18.62 0.85
C LYS A 37 -8.52 -20.05 1.42
N SER A 38 -7.90 -21.04 0.79
CA SER A 38 -7.92 -22.44 1.26
C SER A 38 -6.87 -22.73 2.35
N VAL A 39 -5.93 -21.81 2.59
CA VAL A 39 -4.89 -21.94 3.60
C VAL A 39 -5.47 -21.55 4.96
N LYS A 40 -5.56 -22.53 5.88
CA LYS A 40 -6.17 -22.34 7.21
C LYS A 40 -5.47 -21.29 8.07
N GLN A 41 -4.15 -21.13 7.91
CA GLN A 41 -3.33 -20.18 8.66
C GLN A 41 -2.40 -19.45 7.70
N LEU A 42 -2.89 -18.34 7.14
CA LEU A 42 -2.10 -17.48 6.28
C LEU A 42 -1.49 -16.34 7.10
N ARG A 43 -0.21 -16.04 6.84
CA ARG A 43 0.44 -14.80 7.27
C ARG A 43 1.10 -14.17 6.07
N LEU A 44 0.76 -12.92 5.79
CA LEU A 44 1.41 -12.12 4.77
C LEU A 44 2.34 -11.14 5.47
N ASN A 45 3.63 -11.19 5.15
CA ASN A 45 4.63 -10.26 5.65
C ASN A 45 5.11 -9.38 4.49
N TYR A 46 4.96 -8.07 4.65
CA TYR A 46 5.41 -7.12 3.64
C TYR A 46 6.92 -6.88 3.76
N ALA A 47 7.66 -7.06 2.67
CA ALA A 47 9.09 -6.82 2.61
C ALA A 47 9.39 -5.30 2.67
N VAL A 48 9.82 -4.81 3.84
CA VAL A 48 9.97 -3.37 4.12
C VAL A 48 10.98 -2.70 3.19
N LYS A 49 11.98 -3.45 2.73
CA LYS A 49 12.97 -3.01 1.72
C LYS A 49 12.34 -2.48 0.42
N ALA A 50 11.12 -2.91 0.08
CA ALA A 50 10.43 -2.47 -1.14
C ALA A 50 9.87 -1.04 -1.02
N LEU A 51 9.37 -0.65 0.16
CA LEU A 51 8.93 0.73 0.45
C LEU A 51 8.77 0.90 1.97
N SER A 52 9.64 1.67 2.59
CA SER A 52 9.67 1.89 4.04
C SER A 52 8.88 3.13 4.50
N ASN A 53 8.05 3.72 3.63
CA ASN A 53 7.22 4.86 3.98
C ASN A 53 6.27 4.52 5.14
N LEU A 54 6.35 5.27 6.25
CA LEU A 54 5.66 4.92 7.49
C LEU A 54 4.13 4.86 7.33
N SER A 55 3.53 5.77 6.56
CA SER A 55 2.09 5.76 6.32
C SER A 55 1.65 4.53 5.53
N VAL A 56 2.45 4.09 4.54
CA VAL A 56 2.18 2.86 3.80
C VAL A 56 2.34 1.62 4.69
N LEU A 57 3.39 1.57 5.51
CA LEU A 57 3.58 0.46 6.45
C LEU A 57 2.46 0.39 7.49
N GLN A 58 2.00 1.54 8.00
CA GLN A 58 0.85 1.62 8.91
C GLN A 58 -0.44 1.15 8.23
N HIS A 59 -0.67 1.54 6.97
CA HIS A 59 -1.81 1.09 6.19
C HIS A 59 -1.83 -0.44 6.02
N LEU A 60 -0.72 -1.03 5.59
CA LEU A 60 -0.56 -2.49 5.46
C LEU A 60 -0.73 -3.21 6.80
N LYS A 61 -0.18 -2.66 7.89
CA LYS A 61 -0.40 -3.19 9.24
C LYS A 61 -1.88 -3.16 9.63
N GLY A 62 -2.59 -2.09 9.28
CA GLY A 62 -4.04 -1.96 9.50
C GLY A 62 -4.86 -3.00 8.73
N LEU A 63 -4.39 -3.43 7.56
CA LEU A 63 -4.98 -4.54 6.80
C LEU A 63 -4.68 -5.93 7.39
N GLY A 64 -3.77 -6.03 8.37
CA GLY A 64 -3.37 -7.29 8.99
C GLY A 64 -2.06 -7.89 8.46
N SER A 65 -1.30 -7.14 7.66
CA SER A 65 0.04 -7.57 7.22
C SER A 65 1.04 -7.52 8.39
N GLY A 66 1.88 -8.55 8.49
CA GLY A 66 3.16 -8.47 9.20
C GLY A 66 4.21 -7.74 8.35
N LEU A 67 5.43 -7.66 8.87
CA LEU A 67 6.59 -7.06 8.19
C LEU A 67 7.72 -8.08 8.10
N ASP A 68 8.41 -8.10 6.96
CA ASP A 68 9.69 -8.78 6.75
C ASP A 68 10.78 -7.72 6.61
N THR A 69 11.70 -7.68 7.58
CA THR A 69 12.69 -6.60 7.78
C THR A 69 14.10 -7.06 7.43
#